data_AF-A0A950W1L6-F1
#
_entry.id   AF-A0A950W1L6-F1
#
_cell.length_a   1.000
_cell.length_b   1.000
_cell.length_c   1.000
_cell.angle_alpha   90.00
_cell.angle_beta   90.00
_cell.angle_gamma   90.00
#
_symmetry.space_group_name_H-M   'P 1'
#
loop_
_entity.id
_entity.type
_entity.pdbx_description
1 polymer ?
#
loop_
_entity_poly.entity_id
_entity_poly.type
_entity_poly.pdbx_seq_one_letter_code
_entity_poly.pdbx_strand_id
1 'polypeptide(L)'
;MREGHLRQVERLLAQAAADRERLLAQLPPELRESLPVDAQGVTRAIDHLAAAAGFSEDERRALIRPHAVNPAVLHARVFGSAPLARETVVGAFIDGARVRADALAALADAIGGEALGREVRSLLTAHPLPAGAHEHGVPATLRDTYAAHERAAVMIAAHLDDRQLPRAN
;
A
#
# COMPACT_ATOMS: atom_id res chain seq x y z
N MET A 1 -15.18 -24.08 2.74
CA MET A 1 -15.35 -22.81 3.47
C MET A 1 -14.72 -21.72 2.64
N ARG A 2 -15.43 -20.63 2.29
CA ARG A 2 -14.76 -19.47 1.67
C ARG A 2 -13.78 -18.91 2.69
N GLU A 3 -12.58 -18.58 2.24
CA GLU A 3 -11.61 -17.86 3.05
C GLU A 3 -12.06 -16.40 3.16
N GLY A 4 -12.04 -15.84 4.37
CA GLY A 4 -12.44 -14.44 4.60
C GLY A 4 -11.46 -13.46 3.96
N HIS A 5 -11.94 -12.26 3.67
CA HIS A 5 -11.18 -11.15 3.12
C HIS A 5 -10.00 -10.77 4.01
N LEU A 6 -10.17 -10.82 5.34
CA LEU A 6 -9.09 -10.57 6.30
C LEU A 6 -7.91 -11.52 6.04
N ARG A 7 -8.17 -12.83 6.05
CA ARG A 7 -7.13 -13.85 5.80
C ARG A 7 -6.50 -13.70 4.42
N GLN A 8 -7.29 -13.35 3.42
CA GLN A 8 -6.76 -13.12 2.07
C GLN A 8 -5.82 -11.91 2.03
N VAL A 9 -6.17 -10.80 2.66
CA VAL A 9 -5.32 -9.60 2.73
C VAL A 9 -4.04 -9.90 3.52
N GLU A 10 -4.14 -10.55 4.69
CA GLU A 10 -2.97 -10.95 5.48
C GLU A 10 -2.01 -11.84 4.68
N ARG A 11 -2.54 -12.79 3.90
CA ARG A 11 -1.73 -13.63 3.01
C ARG A 11 -1.02 -12.82 1.92
N LEU A 12 -1.71 -11.86 1.29
CA LEU A 12 -1.10 -11.00 0.27
C LEU A 12 0.04 -10.15 0.85
N LEU A 13 -0.15 -9.62 2.05
CA LEU A 13 0.87 -8.83 2.76
C LEU A 13 2.06 -9.71 3.16
N ALA A 14 1.82 -10.88 3.76
CA ALA A 14 2.87 -11.82 4.13
C ALA A 14 3.68 -12.31 2.93
N GLN A 15 3.01 -12.59 1.80
CA GLN A 15 3.69 -12.99 0.57
C GLN A 15 4.57 -11.87 0.03
N ALA A 16 4.09 -10.62 0.02
CA ALA A 16 4.89 -9.48 -0.42
C ALA A 16 6.09 -9.22 0.50
N ALA A 17 5.92 -9.37 1.82
CA ALA A 17 7.02 -9.27 2.77
C ALA A 17 8.11 -10.33 2.49
N ALA A 18 7.72 -11.59 2.27
CA ALA A 18 8.64 -12.66 1.92
C ALA A 18 9.32 -12.43 0.55
N ASP A 19 8.60 -11.91 -0.44
CA ASP A 19 9.15 -11.53 -1.75
C ASP A 19 10.21 -10.42 -1.60
N ARG A 20 9.91 -9.40 -0.78
CA ARG A 20 10.82 -8.30 -0.48
C ARG A 20 12.08 -8.79 0.23
N GLU A 21 11.95 -9.63 1.26
CA GLU A 21 13.11 -10.19 1.97
C GLU A 21 14.03 -10.98 1.03
N ARG A 22 13.46 -11.82 0.17
CA ARG A 22 14.22 -12.56 -0.85
C ARG A 22 14.91 -11.64 -1.85
N LEU A 23 14.27 -10.55 -2.26
CA LEU A 23 14.88 -9.55 -3.13
C LEU A 23 16.05 -8.86 -2.42
N LEU A 24 15.84 -8.34 -1.21
CA LEU A 24 16.87 -7.63 -0.46
C LEU A 24 18.10 -8.50 -0.19
N ALA A 25 17.92 -9.80 0.08
CA ALA A 25 19.02 -10.73 0.29
C ALA A 25 19.95 -10.87 -0.93
N GLN A 26 19.48 -10.54 -2.13
CA GLN A 26 20.24 -10.62 -3.39
C GLN A 26 20.88 -9.28 -3.78
N LEU A 27 20.58 -8.19 -3.07
CA LEU A 27 21.01 -6.85 -3.43
C LEU A 27 22.25 -6.39 -2.64
N PRO A 28 23.19 -5.66 -3.29
CA PRO A 28 24.24 -4.90 -2.62
C PRO A 28 23.68 -3.99 -1.50
N PRO A 29 24.43 -3.75 -0.41
CA PRO A 29 24.00 -2.90 0.71
C PRO A 29 23.43 -1.55 0.28
N GLU A 30 24.06 -0.90 -0.68
CA GLU A 30 23.74 0.45 -1.16
C GLU A 30 22.37 0.48 -1.87
N LEU A 31 22.00 -0.62 -2.53
CA LEU A 31 20.69 -0.78 -3.17
C LEU A 31 19.61 -1.17 -2.18
N ARG A 32 19.96 -1.84 -1.07
CA ARG A 32 18.99 -2.12 0.01
C ARG A 32 18.58 -0.83 0.73
N GLU A 33 19.52 0.07 0.95
CA GLU A 33 19.26 1.36 1.60
C GLU A 33 18.35 2.28 0.77
N SER A 34 18.39 2.17 -0.56
CA SER A 34 17.52 2.94 -1.46
C SER A 34 16.10 2.36 -1.60
N LEU A 35 15.82 1.18 -1.01
CA LEU A 35 14.53 0.48 -1.06
C LEU A 35 13.93 0.29 0.36
N PRO A 36 13.56 1.38 1.05
CA PRO A 36 13.16 1.33 2.44
C PRO A 36 11.85 0.58 2.68
N VAL A 37 10.99 0.45 1.66
CA VAL A 37 9.64 -0.13 1.71
C VAL A 37 9.31 -0.89 0.43
N ASP A 38 8.26 -1.72 0.47
CA ASP A 38 7.64 -2.32 -0.70
C ASP A 38 6.12 -2.00 -0.69
N ALA A 39 5.57 -1.69 -1.87
CA ALA A 39 4.17 -1.36 -2.04
C ALA A 39 3.34 -2.55 -2.56
N GLN A 40 3.96 -3.64 -3.02
CA GLN A 40 3.26 -4.70 -3.74
C GLN A 40 2.15 -5.35 -2.93
N GLY A 41 2.39 -5.61 -1.64
CA GLY A 41 1.37 -6.18 -0.74
C GLY A 41 0.14 -5.30 -0.67
N VAL A 42 0.33 -4.01 -0.35
CA VAL A 42 -0.76 -3.03 -0.25
C VAL A 42 -1.49 -2.85 -1.58
N THR A 43 -0.78 -2.76 -2.71
CA THR A 43 -1.40 -2.63 -4.04
C THR A 43 -2.28 -3.84 -4.37
N ARG A 44 -1.80 -5.06 -4.09
CA ARG A 44 -2.58 -6.29 -4.29
C ARG A 44 -3.79 -6.35 -3.34
N ALA A 45 -3.63 -5.88 -2.11
CA ALA A 45 -4.73 -5.79 -1.15
C ALA A 45 -5.81 -4.78 -1.60
N ILE A 46 -5.42 -3.60 -2.09
CA ILE A 46 -6.34 -2.61 -2.64
C ILE A 46 -7.16 -3.19 -3.80
N ASP A 47 -6.52 -3.87 -4.76
CA ASP A 47 -7.24 -4.53 -5.86
C ASP A 47 -8.25 -5.57 -5.35
N HIS A 48 -7.82 -6.41 -4.42
CA HIS A 48 -8.69 -7.43 -3.82
C HIS A 48 -9.90 -6.80 -3.11
N LEU A 49 -9.68 -5.75 -2.30
CA LEU A 49 -10.72 -5.05 -1.56
C LEU A 49 -11.69 -4.32 -2.50
N ALA A 50 -11.18 -3.69 -3.55
CA ALA A 50 -12.02 -3.05 -4.55
C ALA A 50 -12.90 -4.07 -5.28
N ALA A 51 -12.35 -5.24 -5.64
CA ALA A 51 -13.11 -6.32 -6.24
C ALA A 51 -14.20 -6.85 -5.29
N ALA A 52 -13.87 -7.02 -4.01
CA ALA A 52 -14.82 -7.44 -2.98
C ALA A 52 -15.94 -6.41 -2.73
N ALA A 53 -15.64 -5.13 -2.91
CA ALA A 53 -16.60 -4.03 -2.83
C ALA A 53 -17.49 -3.89 -4.08
N GLY A 54 -17.30 -4.74 -5.11
CA GLY A 54 -18.11 -4.74 -6.33
C GLY A 54 -17.63 -3.79 -7.42
N PHE A 55 -16.42 -3.25 -7.31
CA PHE A 55 -15.86 -2.36 -8.35
C PHE A 55 -15.59 -3.17 -9.62
N SER A 56 -15.98 -2.61 -10.76
CA SER A 56 -15.66 -3.14 -12.09
C SER A 56 -14.16 -3.14 -12.34
N GLU A 57 -13.70 -3.93 -13.31
CA GLU A 57 -12.28 -3.98 -13.66
C GLU A 57 -11.74 -2.59 -14.08
N ASP A 58 -12.55 -1.76 -14.72
CA ASP A 58 -12.16 -0.42 -15.13
C ASP A 58 -12.03 0.54 -13.94
N GLU A 59 -12.93 0.46 -12.96
CA GLU A 59 -12.83 1.24 -11.72
C GLU A 59 -11.64 0.77 -10.87
N ARG A 60 -11.41 -0.53 -10.78
CA ARG A 60 -10.20 -1.07 -10.12
C ARG A 60 -8.94 -0.62 -10.84
N ARG A 61 -8.91 -0.63 -12.18
CA ARG A 61 -7.80 -0.09 -12.94
C ARG A 61 -7.64 1.41 -12.73
N ALA A 62 -8.72 2.18 -12.63
CA ALA A 62 -8.65 3.61 -12.35
C ALA A 62 -8.07 3.88 -10.94
N LEU A 63 -8.43 3.05 -9.96
CA LEU A 63 -7.81 3.05 -8.63
C LEU A 63 -6.33 2.70 -8.74
N ILE A 64 -5.97 1.59 -9.40
CA ILE A 64 -4.62 0.99 -9.41
C ILE A 64 -3.62 1.70 -10.36
N ARG A 65 -4.09 2.29 -11.46
CA ARG A 65 -3.23 2.89 -12.51
C ARG A 65 -2.35 4.03 -12.00
N PRO A 66 -2.82 4.92 -11.11
CA PRO A 66 -1.96 5.83 -10.37
C PRO A 66 -0.85 5.16 -9.55
N HIS A 67 -1.02 3.91 -9.10
CA HIS A 67 -0.02 3.15 -8.34
C HIS A 67 0.97 2.37 -9.22
N ALA A 68 0.67 2.18 -10.51
CA ALA A 68 1.50 1.40 -11.44
C ALA A 68 2.79 2.14 -11.86
N VAL A 69 2.86 3.44 -11.61
CA VAL A 69 4.01 4.30 -11.85
C VAL A 69 4.71 4.57 -10.52
N ASN A 70 5.59 3.66 -10.10
CA ASN A 70 6.69 4.03 -9.20
C ASN A 70 7.86 4.45 -10.11
N PRO A 71 8.19 5.76 -10.21
CA PRO A 71 9.29 6.24 -11.05
C PRO A 71 10.61 5.52 -10.80
N ALA A 72 10.89 5.06 -9.58
CA ALA A 72 12.12 4.32 -9.26
C ALA A 72 12.09 2.88 -9.84
N VAL A 73 10.93 2.23 -9.84
CA VAL A 73 10.73 0.89 -10.46
C VAL A 73 10.68 1.00 -11.98
N LEU A 74 10.11 2.08 -12.53
CA LEU A 74 10.15 2.36 -13.97
C LEU A 74 11.56 2.71 -14.45
N HIS A 75 12.34 3.46 -13.68
CA HIS A 75 13.70 3.81 -14.07
C HIS A 75 14.61 2.57 -14.12
N ALA A 76 14.52 1.67 -13.14
CA ALA A 76 15.25 0.40 -13.18
C ALA A 76 14.85 -0.51 -14.36
N ARG A 77 13.63 -0.38 -14.89
CA ARG A 77 13.10 -1.19 -15.99
C ARG A 77 13.25 -0.55 -17.38
N VAL A 78 13.42 0.78 -17.47
CA VAL A 78 13.37 1.56 -18.73
C VAL A 78 14.67 2.32 -19.03
N PHE A 79 15.40 2.82 -18.02
CA PHE A 79 16.57 3.67 -18.24
C PHE A 79 17.84 2.97 -17.74
N GLY A 80 18.51 2.31 -18.68
CA GLY A 80 19.77 1.63 -18.42
C GLY A 80 20.80 2.49 -17.69
N SER A 81 21.46 1.85 -16.72
CA SER A 81 22.84 2.11 -16.27
C SER A 81 23.20 3.36 -15.44
N ALA A 82 22.30 4.31 -15.15
CA ALA A 82 22.58 5.40 -14.19
C ALA A 82 21.66 5.32 -12.96
N PRO A 83 22.21 5.26 -11.72
CA PRO A 83 21.39 5.28 -10.51
C PRO A 83 20.68 6.63 -10.37
N LEU A 84 19.38 6.60 -10.04
CA LEU A 84 18.60 7.80 -9.73
C LEU A 84 19.17 8.53 -8.51
N ALA A 85 19.02 9.86 -8.50
CA ALA A 85 19.26 10.64 -7.30
C ALA A 85 18.33 10.19 -6.16
N ARG A 86 18.84 10.21 -4.94
CA ARG A 86 18.09 9.80 -3.74
C ARG A 86 16.78 10.56 -3.61
N GLU A 87 16.77 11.84 -3.97
CA GLU A 87 15.62 12.73 -3.95
C GLU A 87 14.51 12.23 -4.88
N THR A 88 14.87 11.77 -6.07
CA THR A 88 13.92 11.20 -7.04
C THR A 88 13.31 9.90 -6.53
N VAL A 89 14.14 9.02 -5.93
CA VAL A 89 13.69 7.75 -5.37
C VAL A 89 12.74 7.99 -4.19
N VAL A 90 13.11 8.89 -3.27
CA VAL A 90 12.26 9.24 -2.12
C VAL A 90 10.96 9.91 -2.58
N GLY A 91 11.03 10.86 -3.52
CA GLY A 91 9.86 11.52 -4.09
C GLY A 91 8.86 10.51 -4.66
N ALA A 92 9.36 9.52 -5.41
CA ALA A 92 8.54 8.42 -5.94
C ALA A 92 7.83 7.61 -4.84
N PHE A 93 8.51 7.32 -3.73
CA PHE A 93 7.88 6.63 -2.59
C PHE A 93 6.82 7.48 -1.90
N ILE A 94 7.05 8.78 -1.75
CA ILE A 94 6.11 9.73 -1.14
C ILE A 94 4.86 9.86 -2.02
N ASP A 95 5.03 10.09 -3.32
CA ASP A 95 3.90 10.26 -4.24
C ASP A 95 3.07 8.99 -4.35
N GLY A 96 3.72 7.83 -4.48
CA GLY A 96 3.00 6.56 -4.48
C GLY A 96 2.24 6.30 -3.18
N ALA A 97 2.78 6.76 -2.05
CA ALA A 97 2.15 6.61 -0.75
C ALA A 97 0.93 7.52 -0.58
N ARG A 98 0.96 8.76 -1.09
CA ARG A 98 -0.22 9.65 -1.13
C ARG A 98 -1.39 9.00 -1.88
N VAL A 99 -1.09 8.51 -3.07
CA VAL A 99 -2.09 7.83 -3.91
C VAL A 99 -2.68 6.59 -3.21
N ARG A 100 -1.87 5.82 -2.48
CA ARG A 100 -2.35 4.68 -1.67
C ARG A 100 -3.23 5.12 -0.50
N ALA A 101 -2.85 6.17 0.21
CA ALA A 101 -3.67 6.72 1.27
C ALA A 101 -5.06 7.12 0.76
N ASP A 102 -5.11 7.81 -0.39
CA ASP A 102 -6.38 8.22 -1.02
C ASP A 102 -7.23 7.02 -1.44
N ALA A 103 -6.63 6.01 -2.07
CA ALA A 103 -7.34 4.79 -2.48
C ALA A 103 -7.89 4.02 -1.28
N LEU A 104 -7.13 3.89 -0.19
CA LEU A 104 -7.57 3.24 1.04
C LEU A 104 -8.71 4.01 1.71
N ALA A 105 -8.63 5.33 1.78
CA ALA A 105 -9.70 6.17 2.31
C ALA A 105 -10.99 6.05 1.47
N ALA A 106 -10.87 6.10 0.14
CA ALA A 106 -12.02 5.95 -0.77
C ALA A 106 -12.67 4.56 -0.66
N LEU A 107 -11.87 3.49 -0.55
CA LEU A 107 -12.38 2.14 -0.32
C LEU A 107 -13.07 2.02 1.03
N ALA A 108 -12.50 2.59 2.09
CA ALA A 108 -13.09 2.61 3.41
C ALA A 108 -14.46 3.32 3.41
N ASP A 109 -14.58 4.46 2.73
CA ASP A 109 -15.86 5.16 2.55
C ASP A 109 -16.87 4.30 1.77
N ALA A 110 -16.44 3.66 0.68
CA ALA A 110 -17.33 2.83 -0.14
C ALA A 110 -17.80 1.56 0.60
N ILE A 111 -16.94 0.97 1.43
CA ILE A 111 -17.18 -0.32 2.11
C ILE A 111 -17.88 -0.14 3.46
N GLY A 112 -17.46 0.82 4.27
CA GLY A 112 -17.98 0.98 5.65
C GLY A 112 -18.67 2.33 5.88
N GLY A 113 -18.85 3.13 4.83
CA GLY A 113 -19.40 4.48 4.94
C GLY A 113 -18.45 5.41 5.70
N GLU A 114 -19.01 6.54 6.12
CA GLU A 114 -18.24 7.61 6.75
C GLU A 114 -17.54 7.19 8.05
N ALA A 115 -18.10 6.22 8.79
CA ALA A 115 -17.50 5.73 10.04
C ALA A 115 -16.14 5.07 9.79
N LEU A 116 -16.10 4.03 8.94
CA LEU A 116 -14.86 3.35 8.59
C LEU A 116 -13.91 4.30 7.85
N GLY A 117 -14.43 5.15 6.98
CA GLY A 117 -13.64 6.17 6.29
C GLY A 117 -12.91 7.12 7.23
N ARG A 118 -13.57 7.60 8.30
CA ARG A 118 -12.93 8.44 9.33
C ARG A 118 -11.87 7.68 10.12
N GLU A 119 -12.12 6.43 10.48
CA GLU A 119 -11.14 5.60 11.21
C GLU A 119 -9.87 5.38 10.37
N VAL A 120 -10.03 5.01 9.10
CA VAL A 120 -8.92 4.83 8.17
C VAL A 120 -8.17 6.16 7.96
N ARG A 121 -8.86 7.27 7.67
CA ARG A 121 -8.20 8.59 7.54
C ARG A 121 -7.44 9.00 8.80
N SER A 122 -8.00 8.74 9.98
CA SER A 122 -7.35 9.03 11.26
C SER A 122 -6.06 8.23 11.41
N LEU A 123 -6.12 6.92 11.13
CA LEU A 123 -4.95 6.04 11.15
C LEU A 123 -3.86 6.54 10.18
N LEU A 124 -4.22 6.90 8.96
CA LEU A 124 -3.26 7.37 7.95
C LEU A 124 -2.64 8.73 8.35
N THR A 125 -3.43 9.63 8.95
CA THR A 125 -2.97 10.94 9.41
C THR A 125 -2.01 10.82 10.61
N ALA A 126 -2.20 9.81 11.47
CA ALA A 126 -1.30 9.55 12.58
C ALA A 126 0.11 9.09 12.15
N HIS A 127 0.28 8.68 10.88
CA HIS A 127 1.55 8.22 10.32
C HIS A 127 1.88 9.01 9.04
N PRO A 128 2.14 10.32 9.16
CA PRO A 128 2.29 11.21 8.02
C PRO A 128 3.50 10.86 7.18
N LEU A 129 3.45 11.28 5.91
CA LEU A 129 4.60 11.18 5.01
C LEU A 129 5.73 12.11 5.45
N PRO A 130 6.99 11.78 5.09
CA PRO A 130 8.09 12.73 5.23
C PRO A 130 7.77 14.03 4.48
N ALA A 131 8.17 15.17 5.06
CA ALA A 131 7.96 16.48 4.47
C ALA A 131 8.80 16.67 3.18
N GLY A 132 9.91 15.95 3.07
CA GLY A 132 10.75 15.95 1.87
C GLY A 132 11.92 14.98 1.96
N ALA A 133 12.65 14.85 0.85
CA ALA A 133 13.74 13.87 0.76
C ALA A 133 14.91 14.14 1.71
N HIS A 134 15.14 15.38 2.12
CA HIS A 134 16.28 15.75 2.97
C HIS A 134 15.99 15.67 4.47
N GLU A 135 14.79 15.26 4.86
CA GLU A 135 14.45 15.11 6.28
C GLU A 135 15.28 13.99 6.94
N HIS A 136 15.57 14.15 8.22
CA HIS A 136 16.21 13.10 9.00
C HIS A 136 15.23 11.94 9.23
N GLY A 137 15.71 10.71 9.07
CA GLY A 137 14.88 9.53 9.34
C GLY A 137 13.87 9.16 8.25
N VAL A 138 13.93 9.76 7.05
CA VAL A 138 13.03 9.44 5.90
C VAL A 138 12.75 7.94 5.72
N PRO A 139 13.76 7.03 5.74
CA PRO A 139 13.49 5.59 5.62
C PRO A 139 12.59 5.02 6.72
N ALA A 140 12.74 5.48 7.97
CA ALA A 140 11.92 5.03 9.09
C ALA A 140 10.50 5.58 8.96
N THR A 141 10.36 6.87 8.70
CA THR A 141 9.05 7.52 8.47
C THR A 141 8.29 6.84 7.33
N LEU A 142 8.95 6.54 6.20
CA LEU A 142 8.32 5.80 5.10
C LEU A 142 7.86 4.40 5.53
N ARG A 143 8.63 3.67 6.32
CA ARG A 143 8.21 2.36 6.84
C ARG A 143 6.98 2.47 7.72
N ASP A 144 6.94 3.47 8.60
CA ASP A 144 5.79 3.70 9.48
C ASP A 144 4.53 4.06 8.70
N THR A 145 4.64 4.90 7.67
CA THR A 145 3.53 5.21 6.76
C THR A 145 3.03 3.97 6.02
N TYR A 146 3.92 3.14 5.47
CA TYR A 146 3.49 1.94 4.73
C TYR A 146 2.91 0.88 5.65
N ALA A 147 3.45 0.72 6.86
CA ALA A 147 2.83 -0.12 7.88
C ALA A 147 1.43 0.37 8.25
N ALA A 148 1.18 1.69 8.25
CA ALA A 148 -0.16 2.24 8.44
C ALA A 148 -1.11 1.89 7.27
N HIS A 149 -0.61 1.90 6.03
CA HIS A 149 -1.38 1.45 4.87
C HIS A 149 -1.76 -0.04 4.96
N GLU A 150 -0.84 -0.90 5.40
CA GLU A 150 -1.10 -2.32 5.63
C GLU A 150 -2.17 -2.51 6.72
N ARG A 151 -2.05 -1.80 7.84
CA ARG A 151 -3.06 -1.81 8.92
C ARG A 151 -4.43 -1.33 8.42
N ALA A 152 -4.47 -0.29 7.58
CA ALA A 152 -5.72 0.20 6.98
C ALA A 152 -6.36 -0.86 6.06
N ALA A 153 -5.57 -1.54 5.22
CA ALA A 153 -6.08 -2.62 4.38
C ALA A 153 -6.67 -3.78 5.21
N VAL A 154 -5.99 -4.17 6.28
CA VAL A 154 -6.46 -5.19 7.24
C VAL A 154 -7.78 -4.77 7.90
N MET A 155 -7.87 -3.51 8.35
CA MET A 155 -9.09 -2.95 8.96
C MET A 155 -10.28 -2.98 8.00
N ILE A 156 -10.09 -2.58 6.74
CA ILE A 156 -11.13 -2.62 5.71
C ILE A 156 -11.56 -4.07 5.42
N ALA A 157 -10.60 -5.00 5.37
CA ALA A 157 -10.86 -6.41 5.14
C ALA A 157 -11.70 -7.05 6.27
N ALA A 158 -11.37 -6.74 7.53
CA ALA A 158 -12.14 -7.21 8.69
C ALA A 158 -13.59 -6.71 8.63
N HIS A 159 -13.80 -5.45 8.25
CA HIS A 159 -15.14 -4.90 8.10
C HIS A 159 -15.96 -5.61 6.99
N LEU A 160 -15.32 -6.00 5.89
CA LEU A 160 -15.98 -6.78 4.84
C LEU A 160 -16.41 -8.17 5.34
N ASP A 161 -15.58 -8.83 6.13
CA ASP A 161 -15.92 -10.13 6.72
C ASP A 161 -17.11 -10.02 7.69
N ASP A 162 -17.12 -8.99 8.55
CA ASP A 162 -18.23 -8.72 9.47
C ASP A 162 -19.55 -8.46 8.75
N ARG A 163 -19.51 -7.79 7.58
CA ARG A 163 -20.69 -7.58 6.74
C ARG A 163 -21.21 -8.86 6.08
N GLN A 164 -20.35 -9.86 5.89
CA GLN A 164 -20.70 -11.13 5.25
C GLN A 164 -21.18 -12.19 6.25
N LEU A 165 -20.94 -12.00 7.55
CA LEU A 165 -21.52 -12.84 8.58
C LEU A 165 -23.04 -12.57 8.65
N PRO A 166 -23.89 -13.61 8.66
CA PRO A 166 -25.32 -13.43 8.88
C PRO A 166 -25.51 -12.78 10.25
N ARG A 167 -26.20 -11.63 10.30
CA ARG A 167 -26.62 -11.04 11.58
C ARG A 167 -27.51 -12.07 12.28
N ALA A 168 -26.99 -12.71 13.32
CA ALA A 168 -27.80 -13.52 14.21
C ALA A 168 -28.86 -12.60 14.81
N ASN A 169 -30.12 -12.84 14.43
CA ASN A 169 -31.30 -12.23 15.03
C ASN A 169 -31.45 -12.69 16.48
#